data_AF-A0A962YFG1-F1
#
_entry.id   AF-A0A962YFG1-F1
#
_cell.length_a   1.000
_cell.length_b   1.000
_cell.length_c   1.000
_cell.angle_alpha   90.00
_cell.angle_beta   90.00
_cell.angle_gamma   90.00
#
_symmetry.space_group_name_H-M   'P 1'
#
loop_
_entity.id
_entity.type
_entity.pdbx_description
1 polymer ?
#
loop_
_entity_poly.entity_id
_entity_poly.type
_entity_poly.pdbx_seq_one_letter_code
_entity_poly.pdbx_strand_id
1 'polypeptide(L)'
;KDSNQLLEAVAKPADRKKLAAELGVATSVVLDLANRADLARVNGIGTVFADLLEKAGVDTVKELATRNPDNLLAKMTEVNSSDQVSKRLPQLADVQNWIAQAKELPKLLQY
;
A
#
# COMPACT_ATOMS: atom_id res chain seq x y z
N LYS A 1 -3.33 14.86 -13.76
CA LYS A 1 -1.98 14.28 -13.66
C LYS A 1 -2.16 12.95 -12.96
N ASP A 2 -2.17 11.88 -13.75
CA ASP A 2 -2.71 10.58 -13.35
C ASP A 2 -1.73 9.86 -12.43
N SER A 3 -2.15 9.47 -11.22
CA SER A 3 -1.30 8.78 -10.24
C SER A 3 -0.57 7.55 -10.80
N ASN A 4 -1.13 6.92 -11.84
CA ASN A 4 -0.51 5.80 -12.55
C ASN A 4 0.79 6.19 -13.29
N GLN A 5 0.84 7.37 -13.92
CA GLN A 5 2.05 7.82 -14.62
C GLN A 5 3.20 8.12 -13.65
N LEU A 6 2.87 8.65 -12.46
CA LEU A 6 3.86 8.84 -11.40
C LEU A 6 4.36 7.50 -10.87
N LEU A 7 3.47 6.52 -10.73
CA LEU A 7 3.84 5.18 -10.28
C LEU A 7 4.80 4.48 -11.25
N GLU A 8 4.53 4.60 -12.56
CA GLU A 8 5.40 4.06 -13.62
C GLU A 8 6.78 4.74 -13.60
N ALA A 9 6.83 6.05 -13.37
CA ALA A 9 8.09 6.80 -13.28
C ALA A 9 8.96 6.39 -12.08
N VAL A 10 8.39 5.78 -11.04
CA VAL A 10 9.11 5.29 -9.85
C VAL A 10 9.14 3.75 -9.77
N ALA A 11 8.80 3.07 -10.87
CA ALA A 11 8.69 1.61 -10.90
C ALA A 11 10.02 0.89 -10.64
N LYS A 12 11.15 1.43 -11.11
CA LYS A 12 12.47 0.79 -10.99
C LYS A 12 13.27 1.34 -9.80
N PRO A 13 14.12 0.52 -9.16
CA PRO A 13 15.00 0.99 -8.08
C PRO A 13 15.92 2.16 -8.49
N ALA A 14 16.41 2.15 -9.73
CA ALA A 14 17.27 3.23 -10.26
C ALA A 14 16.53 4.58 -10.35
N ASP A 15 15.28 4.56 -10.80
CA ASP A 15 14.47 5.77 -10.95
C ASP A 15 14.09 6.33 -9.58
N ARG A 16 13.76 5.47 -8.61
CA ARG A 16 13.54 5.88 -7.21
C ARG A 16 14.79 6.49 -6.59
N LYS A 17 15.97 5.92 -6.85
CA LYS A 17 17.24 6.47 -6.35
C LYS A 17 17.52 7.85 -6.93
N LYS A 18 17.25 8.04 -8.22
CA LYS A 18 17.39 9.33 -8.90
C LYS A 18 16.45 10.37 -8.29
N LEU A 19 15.16 10.04 -8.17
CA LEU A 19 14.17 10.93 -7.58
C LEU A 19 14.49 11.28 -6.12
N ALA A 20 14.94 10.29 -5.33
CA ALA A 20 15.35 10.52 -3.95
C ALA A 20 16.53 11.50 -3.85
N ALA A 21 17.52 11.40 -4.74
CA ALA A 21 18.65 12.32 -4.79
C ALA A 21 18.24 13.74 -5.20
N GLU A 22 17.32 13.87 -6.17
CA GLU A 22 16.78 15.17 -6.59
C GLU A 22 15.98 15.86 -5.48
N LEU A 23 15.24 15.08 -4.69
CA LEU A 23 14.43 15.57 -3.57
C LEU A 23 15.21 15.72 -2.26
N GLY A 24 16.46 15.23 -2.19
CA GLY A 24 17.26 15.23 -0.97
C GLY A 24 16.71 14.34 0.15
N VAL A 25 15.98 13.28 -0.20
CA VAL A 25 15.37 12.33 0.75
C VAL A 25 16.00 10.94 0.64
N ALA A 26 15.76 10.09 1.63
CA ALA A 26 16.17 8.69 1.55
C ALA A 26 15.37 7.95 0.47
N THR A 27 16.00 7.00 -0.23
CA THR A 27 15.33 6.17 -1.24
C THR A 27 14.19 5.34 -0.66
N SER A 28 14.25 4.98 0.63
CA SER A 28 13.16 4.31 1.34
C SER A 28 11.88 5.14 1.34
N VAL A 29 11.97 6.46 1.57
CA VAL A 29 10.80 7.35 1.57
C VAL A 29 10.09 7.34 0.21
N VAL A 30 10.86 7.32 -0.89
CA VAL A 30 10.29 7.24 -2.24
C VAL A 30 9.68 5.86 -2.50
N LEU A 31 10.31 4.79 -2.00
CA LEU A 31 9.76 3.43 -2.09
C LEU A 31 8.44 3.31 -1.31
N ASP A 32 8.37 3.83 -0.09
CA ASP A 32 7.17 3.80 0.74
C ASP A 32 6.02 4.56 0.07
N LEU A 33 6.30 5.74 -0.50
CA LEU A 33 5.33 6.50 -1.28
C LEU A 33 4.86 5.73 -2.52
N ALA A 34 5.78 5.08 -3.25
CA ALA A 34 5.45 4.26 -4.41
C ALA A 34 4.56 3.07 -4.02
N ASN A 35 4.88 2.41 -2.91
CA ASN A 35 4.14 1.28 -2.36
C ASN A 35 2.72 1.68 -1.93
N ARG A 36 2.56 2.79 -1.20
CA ARG A 36 1.25 3.32 -0.82
C ARG A 36 0.42 3.72 -2.04
N ALA A 37 1.05 4.31 -3.05
CA ALA A 37 0.38 4.64 -4.30
C ALA A 37 -0.01 3.37 -5.10
N ASP A 38 0.76 2.29 -5.01
CA ASP A 38 0.43 0.99 -5.62
C ASP A 38 -0.77 0.34 -4.90
N LEU A 39 -0.79 0.36 -3.56
CA LEU A 39 -1.93 -0.08 -2.75
C LEU A 39 -3.20 0.71 -3.05
N ALA A 40 -3.10 2.03 -3.28
CA ALA A 40 -4.22 2.89 -3.60
C ALA A 40 -4.89 2.60 -4.96
N ARG A 41 -4.30 1.73 -5.80
CA ARG A 41 -4.92 1.22 -7.03
C ARG A 41 -6.05 0.23 -6.74
N VAL A 42 -6.07 -0.36 -5.56
CA VAL A 42 -7.16 -1.24 -5.11
C VAL A 42 -8.34 -0.37 -4.71
N ASN A 43 -9.49 -0.58 -5.35
CA ASN A 43 -10.69 0.21 -5.06
C ASN A 43 -11.13 -0.02 -3.61
N GLY A 44 -11.29 1.10 -2.88
CA GLY A 44 -11.61 1.10 -1.45
C GLY A 44 -10.39 1.29 -0.55
N ILE A 45 -9.17 1.20 -1.07
CA ILE A 45 -7.95 1.56 -0.34
C ILE A 45 -7.59 3.01 -0.66
N GLY A 46 -7.95 3.92 0.25
CA GLY A 46 -7.43 5.28 0.26
C GLY A 46 -6.18 5.39 1.13
N THR A 47 -5.64 6.61 1.27
CA THR A 47 -4.43 6.89 2.08
C THR A 47 -4.53 6.33 3.50
N VAL A 48 -5.66 6.51 4.18
CA VAL A 48 -5.85 6.05 5.57
C VAL A 48 -5.77 4.53 5.68
N PHE A 49 -6.34 3.79 4.72
CA PHE A 49 -6.28 2.34 4.73
C PHE A 49 -4.93 1.81 4.25
N ALA A 50 -4.26 2.50 3.33
CA ALA A 50 -2.88 2.19 2.96
C ALA A 50 -1.94 2.31 4.17
N ASP A 51 -2.07 3.39 4.95
CA ASP A 51 -1.28 3.60 6.18
C ASP A 51 -1.61 2.54 7.25
N LEU A 52 -2.88 2.17 7.40
CA LEU A 52 -3.28 1.12 8.34
C LEU A 52 -2.78 -0.27 7.90
N LEU A 53 -2.76 -0.54 6.60
CA LEU A 53 -2.21 -1.79 6.04
C LEU A 53 -0.70 -1.87 6.25
N GLU A 54 0.03 -0.80 5.97
CA GLU A 54 1.47 -0.69 6.21
C GLU A 54 1.79 -0.95 7.69
N LYS A 55 1.06 -0.30 8.60
CA LYS A 55 1.21 -0.55 10.05
C LYS A 55 0.78 -1.97 10.47
N ALA A 56 -0.13 -2.60 9.74
CA ALA A 56 -0.48 -4.01 9.90
C ALA A 56 0.54 -4.97 9.25
N GLY A 57 1.64 -4.44 8.69
CA GLY A 57 2.73 -5.16 8.06
C GLY A 57 2.46 -5.55 6.61
N VAL A 58 1.60 -4.83 5.91
CA VAL A 58 1.27 -5.03 4.49
C VAL A 58 1.66 -3.77 3.72
N ASP A 59 2.86 -3.78 3.16
CA ASP A 59 3.42 -2.61 2.48
C ASP A 59 3.14 -2.65 0.98
N THR A 60 2.89 -3.83 0.41
CA THR A 60 2.80 -4.02 -1.04
C THR A 60 1.53 -4.74 -1.48
N VAL A 61 1.09 -4.47 -2.72
CA VAL A 61 -0.04 -5.20 -3.35
C VAL A 61 0.23 -6.71 -3.40
N LYS A 62 1.49 -7.11 -3.61
CA LYS A 62 1.90 -8.52 -3.60
C LYS A 62 1.67 -9.17 -2.24
N GLU A 63 2.03 -8.50 -1.16
CA GLU A 63 1.79 -9.02 0.19
C GLU A 63 0.30 -9.10 0.48
N LEU A 64 -0.45 -8.04 0.16
CA LEU A 64 -1.90 -8.01 0.33
C LEU A 64 -2.57 -9.21 -0.35
N ALA A 65 -2.18 -9.54 -1.59
CA ALA A 65 -2.71 -10.67 -2.34
C ALA A 65 -2.50 -12.05 -1.67
N THR A 66 -1.55 -12.15 -0.74
CA THR A 66 -1.22 -13.40 -0.01
C THR A 66 -1.84 -13.50 1.38
N ARG A 67 -2.46 -12.41 1.88
CA ARG A 67 -3.00 -12.38 3.24
C ARG A 67 -4.28 -13.21 3.38
N ASN A 68 -4.49 -13.71 4.59
CA ASN A 68 -5.78 -14.22 5.02
C ASN A 68 -6.66 -13.04 5.48
N PRO A 69 -7.89 -12.89 4.98
CA PRO A 69 -8.75 -11.74 5.29
C PRO A 69 -9.07 -11.58 6.78
N ASP A 70 -9.41 -12.67 7.47
CA ASP A 70 -9.77 -12.65 8.91
C ASP A 70 -8.58 -12.22 9.77
N ASN A 71 -7.41 -12.80 9.51
CA ASN A 71 -6.18 -12.45 10.22
C ASN A 71 -5.75 -11.01 9.96
N LEU A 72 -5.89 -10.54 8.72
CA LEU A 72 -5.55 -9.16 8.36
C LEU A 72 -6.49 -8.17 9.05
N LEU A 73 -7.79 -8.42 9.04
CA LEU A 73 -8.76 -7.58 9.74
C LEU A 73 -8.48 -7.53 11.25
N ALA A 74 -8.20 -8.68 11.87
CA ALA A 74 -7.83 -8.74 13.28
C ALA A 74 -6.58 -7.90 13.56
N LYS A 75 -5.54 -8.00 12.71
CA LYS A 75 -4.31 -7.21 12.88
C LYS A 75 -4.53 -5.72 12.68
N MET A 76 -5.30 -5.32 11.66
CA MET A 76 -5.67 -3.92 11.44
C MET A 76 -6.47 -3.36 12.62
N THR A 77 -7.33 -4.16 13.25
CA THR A 77 -8.10 -3.76 14.45
C THR A 77 -7.20 -3.58 15.66
N GLU A 78 -6.25 -4.49 15.88
CA GLU A 78 -5.25 -4.41 16.96
C GLU A 78 -4.40 -3.14 16.82
N VAL A 79 -3.86 -2.91 15.63
CA VAL A 79 -3.03 -1.73 15.31
C VAL A 79 -3.84 -0.45 15.48
N ASN A 80 -5.07 -0.39 14.96
CA ASN A 80 -5.89 0.81 15.05
C ASN A 80 -6.32 1.14 16.48
N SER A 81 -6.40 0.12 17.35
CA SER A 81 -6.70 0.31 18.78
C SER A 81 -5.55 1.00 19.52
N SER A 82 -4.31 0.84 19.04
CA SER A 82 -3.12 1.48 19.62
C SER A 82 -2.83 2.84 18.96
N ASP A 83 -2.86 2.88 17.63
CA ASP A 83 -2.36 4.01 16.84
C ASP A 83 -3.46 4.97 16.35
N GLN A 84 -4.74 4.59 16.48
CA GLN A 84 -5.91 5.39 16.08
C GLN A 84 -5.84 5.97 14.65
N VAL A 85 -5.24 5.22 13.73
CA VAL A 85 -4.95 5.62 12.34
C VAL A 85 -6.22 5.95 11.55
N SER A 86 -7.26 5.12 11.71
CA SER A 86 -8.54 5.26 11.04
C SER A 86 -9.68 5.49 12.02
N LYS A 87 -10.57 6.41 11.66
CA LYS A 87 -11.84 6.63 12.35
C LYS A 87 -12.84 5.49 12.16
N ARG A 88 -12.69 4.69 11.11
CA ARG A 88 -13.56 3.54 10.80
C ARG A 88 -12.71 2.35 10.37
N LEU A 89 -12.99 1.20 10.96
CA LEU A 89 -12.37 -0.06 10.52
C LEU A 89 -13.08 -0.58 9.27
N PRO A 90 -12.36 -1.26 8.36
CA PRO A 90 -12.99 -1.94 7.25
C PRO A 90 -13.82 -3.13 7.75
N GLN A 91 -14.79 -3.56 6.96
CA GLN A 91 -15.48 -4.82 7.20
C GLN A 91 -14.70 -5.99 6.57
N LEU A 92 -14.99 -7.21 7.01
CA LEU A 92 -14.36 -8.42 6.44
C LEU A 92 -14.56 -8.50 4.91
N ALA A 93 -15.74 -8.11 4.42
CA ALA A 93 -16.04 -8.07 3.00
C ALA A 93 -15.15 -7.08 2.22
N ASP A 94 -14.82 -5.92 2.81
CA ASP A 94 -13.90 -4.96 2.19
C ASP A 94 -12.51 -5.57 2.05
N VAL A 95 -12.00 -6.20 3.13
CA VAL A 95 -10.68 -6.84 3.14
C VAL A 95 -10.62 -8.01 2.15
N GLN A 96 -11.67 -8.83 2.08
CA GLN A 96 -11.80 -9.90 1.08
C GLN A 96 -11.75 -9.35 -0.35
N ASN A 97 -12.49 -8.28 -0.62
CA ASN A 97 -12.51 -7.62 -1.92
C ASN A 97 -11.13 -7.02 -2.26
N TRP A 98 -10.45 -6.39 -1.31
CA TRP A 98 -9.11 -5.85 -1.52
C TRP A 98 -8.09 -6.93 -1.88
N ILE A 99 -8.12 -8.07 -1.18
CA ILE A 99 -7.25 -9.21 -1.46
C ILE A 99 -7.56 -9.80 -2.84
N ALA A 100 -8.83 -9.88 -3.24
CA ALA A 100 -9.22 -10.35 -4.56
C ALA A 100 -8.69 -9.43 -5.67
N GLN A 101 -8.92 -8.11 -5.56
CA GLN A 101 -8.39 -7.13 -6.50
C GLN A 101 -6.86 -7.15 -6.56
N ALA A 102 -6.18 -7.25 -5.41
CA ALA A 102 -4.72 -7.31 -5.35
C ALA A 102 -4.13 -8.52 -6.12
N LYS A 103 -4.85 -9.64 -6.19
CA LYS A 103 -4.44 -10.82 -6.98
C LYS A 103 -4.55 -10.59 -8.48
N GLU A 104 -5.46 -9.71 -8.91
CA GLU A 104 -5.72 -9.41 -10.33
C GLU A 104 -4.89 -8.24 -10.85
N LEU A 105 -4.36 -7.39 -9.96
CA LEU A 105 -3.58 -6.23 -10.35
C LEU A 105 -2.24 -6.62 -10.98
N PRO A 106 -1.85 -5.98 -12.10
CA PRO A 106 -0.53 -6.17 -12.67
C PRO A 106 0.53 -5.56 -11.75
N LYS A 107 1.68 -6.24 -11.70
CA LYS A 107 2.87 -5.79 -10.97
C LYS A 107 3.48 -4.58 -11.67
N LEU A 108 3.42 -3.41 -11.03
CA LEU A 108 4.02 -2.19 -11.57
C LEU A 108 5.40 -1.92 -10.96
N LEU A 109 5.58 -2.16 -9.66
CA LEU A 109 6.85 -1.93 -8.97
C LEU A 109 7.83 -3.10 -9.13
N GLN A 110 9.10 -2.77 -9.34
CA GLN A 110 10.24 -3.68 -9.33
C GLN A 110 11.06 -3.41 -8.07
N TYR A 111 11.48 -4.47 -7.38
CA TYR A 111 12.23 -4.41 -6.12
C TYR A 111 13.69 -4.76 -6.33
#